data_AF-A0AA39TE85-F1
#
_entry.id   AF-A0AA39TE85-F1
#
_cell.length_a   1.000
_cell.length_b   1.000
_cell.length_c   1.000
_cell.angle_alpha   90.00
_cell.angle_beta   90.00
_cell.angle_gamma   90.00
#
_symmetry.space_group_name_H-M   'P 1'
#
loop_
_entity.id
_entity.type
_entity.pdbx_description
1 polymer ?
#
loop_
_entity_poly.entity_id
_entity_poly.type
_entity_poly.pdbx_seq_one_letter_code
_entity_poly.pdbx_strand_id
1 'polypeptide(L)'
;MVYFRFVEKIKQESVYCYPQYSGNYTYQVRARGEEQFVVDINRRTCGCNKWQLIGIPCVHGMAAILSTNHNPMNFIHFRYKKETFIHAYALIIYGINRPKMWPKSNEAPMECPDFRKQRGKPKKKRNLQSDEVRIRNTTKLRRNYIVVTYRKCGKEGHNIATCDKRGGGTDSVATTEGESQADGGSQAEHEDGQPRGGKRIRTQK
;
A
#
# COMPACT_ATOMS: atom_id res chain seq x y z
N MET A 1 10.02 31.25 16.59
CA MET A 1 9.24 30.19 17.29
C MET A 1 8.41 29.45 16.25
N VAL A 2 8.38 28.12 16.24
CA VAL A 2 7.80 27.35 15.10
C VAL A 2 6.28 27.53 14.96
N TYR A 3 5.55 27.54 16.08
CA TYR A 3 4.08 27.67 16.06
C TYR A 3 3.57 29.02 15.52
N PHE A 4 4.38 30.08 15.54
CA PHE A 4 3.97 31.41 15.08
C PHE A 4 3.59 31.37 13.59
N ARG A 5 4.45 30.80 12.73
CA ARG A 5 4.21 30.67 11.28
C ARG A 5 3.01 29.77 10.96
N PHE A 6 2.70 28.81 11.84
CA PHE A 6 1.52 27.95 11.73
C PHE A 6 0.24 28.73 12.07
N VAL A 7 0.27 29.57 13.10
CA VAL A 7 -0.85 30.47 13.47
C VAL A 7 -1.08 31.54 12.41
N GLU A 8 -0.02 32.11 11.82
CA GLU A 8 -0.11 33.04 10.68
C GLU A 8 -0.79 32.38 9.47
N LYS A 9 -0.40 31.15 9.12
CA LYS A 9 -1.03 30.39 8.04
C LYS A 9 -2.52 30.14 8.32
N ILE A 10 -2.88 29.72 9.53
CA ILE A 10 -4.28 29.52 9.92
C ILE A 10 -5.07 30.84 9.86
N LYS A 11 -4.45 31.98 10.22
CA LYS A 11 -5.06 33.31 10.06
C LYS A 11 -5.36 33.63 8.59
N GLN A 12 -4.43 33.34 7.67
CA GLN A 12 -4.66 33.49 6.23
C GLN A 12 -5.78 32.58 5.71
N GLU A 13 -5.81 31.30 6.11
CA GLU A 13 -6.85 30.34 5.70
C GLU A 13 -8.23 30.66 6.31
N SER A 14 -8.28 31.30 7.48
CA SER A 14 -9.52 31.69 8.16
C SER A 14 -10.33 32.79 7.45
N VAL A 15 -9.76 33.48 6.46
CA VAL A 15 -10.46 34.48 5.62
C VAL A 15 -11.62 33.86 4.83
N TYR A 16 -11.56 32.55 4.54
CA TYR A 16 -12.62 31.80 3.85
C TYR A 16 -13.67 31.22 4.80
N CYS A 17 -13.72 31.69 6.05
CA CYS A 17 -14.65 31.23 7.09
C CYS A 17 -15.48 32.41 7.61
N TYR A 18 -16.80 32.28 7.61
CA TYR A 18 -17.73 33.36 7.97
C TYR A 18 -18.38 33.06 9.33
N PRO A 19 -17.95 33.71 10.43
CA PRO A 19 -18.49 33.47 11.76
C PRO A 19 -19.77 34.28 12.01
N GLN A 20 -20.87 33.59 12.30
CA GLN A 20 -22.12 34.19 12.78
C GLN A 20 -22.22 33.96 14.29
N TYR A 21 -22.44 35.02 15.09
CA TYR A 21 -22.58 34.89 16.54
C TYR A 21 -23.91 34.22 16.91
N SER A 22 -23.86 33.27 17.85
CA SER A 22 -25.01 32.46 18.28
C SER A 22 -25.37 32.64 19.76
N GLY A 23 -24.65 33.51 20.49
CA GLY A 23 -24.83 33.71 21.93
C GLY A 23 -23.81 32.95 22.78
N ASN A 24 -23.59 33.40 24.01
CA ASN A 24 -22.74 32.75 25.03
C ASN A 24 -21.34 32.32 24.51
N TYR A 25 -20.61 33.22 23.84
CA TYR A 25 -19.30 32.95 23.23
C TYR A 25 -19.27 31.83 22.17
N THR A 26 -20.45 31.38 21.70
CA THR A 26 -20.59 30.41 20.61
C THR A 26 -20.87 31.07 19.26
N TYR A 27 -20.36 30.45 18.20
CA TYR A 27 -20.40 30.93 16.83
C TYR A 27 -20.72 29.80 15.86
N GLN A 28 -21.67 30.03 14.97
CA GLN A 28 -21.94 29.20 13.81
C GLN A 28 -21.05 29.68 12.66
N VAL A 29 -19.98 28.95 12.37
CA VAL A 29 -19.00 29.34 11.35
C VAL A 29 -19.26 28.58 10.05
N ARG A 30 -19.59 29.31 8.98
CA ARG A 30 -19.74 28.74 7.63
C ARG A 30 -18.37 28.65 6.97
N ALA A 31 -18.02 27.48 6.45
CA ALA A 31 -16.74 27.20 5.79
C ALA A 31 -16.91 27.09 4.26
N ARG A 32 -15.80 26.87 3.56
CA ARG A 32 -15.80 26.63 2.10
C ARG A 32 -16.45 25.28 1.79
N GLY A 33 -17.48 25.27 0.95
CA GLY A 33 -18.22 24.06 0.58
C GLY A 33 -19.49 23.81 1.41
N GLU A 34 -20.13 24.88 1.88
CA GLU A 34 -21.41 24.88 2.63
C GLU A 34 -21.40 24.20 4.00
N GLU A 35 -20.31 23.53 4.38
CA GLU A 35 -20.10 23.00 5.73
C GLU A 35 -20.24 24.08 6.81
N GLN A 36 -20.88 23.73 7.92
CA GLN A 36 -21.08 24.63 9.05
C GLN A 36 -20.56 24.00 10.34
N PHE A 37 -19.78 24.76 11.10
CA PHE A 37 -19.15 24.29 12.34
C PHE A 37 -19.53 25.19 13.50
N VAL A 38 -20.10 24.59 14.55
CA VAL A 38 -20.22 25.27 15.84
C VAL A 38 -18.83 25.41 16.46
N VAL A 39 -18.52 26.61 16.93
CA VAL A 39 -17.32 26.98 17.67
C VAL A 39 -17.76 27.54 19.03
N ASP A 40 -17.06 27.17 20.10
CA ASP A 40 -17.16 27.81 21.41
C ASP A 40 -15.76 28.32 21.77
N ILE A 41 -15.65 29.65 21.90
CA ILE A 41 -14.38 30.33 22.13
C ILE A 41 -13.89 30.14 23.58
N ASN A 42 -14.80 30.10 24.54
CA ASN A 42 -14.47 29.94 25.96
C ASN A 42 -14.00 28.52 26.28
N ARG A 43 -14.74 27.52 25.79
CA ARG A 43 -14.39 26.10 25.95
C ARG A 43 -13.26 25.66 25.01
N ARG A 44 -12.88 26.51 24.05
CA ARG A 44 -11.82 26.26 23.05
C ARG A 44 -12.11 25.04 22.18
N THR A 45 -13.38 24.87 21.78
CA THR A 45 -13.87 23.71 21.02
C THR A 45 -14.45 24.12 19.66
N CYS A 46 -14.28 23.26 18.65
CA CYS A 46 -14.94 23.40 17.35
C CYS A 46 -15.44 22.02 16.88
N GLY A 47 -16.57 21.99 16.17
CA GLY A 47 -17.14 20.76 15.59
C GLY A 47 -16.19 19.98 14.66
N CYS A 48 -15.18 20.64 14.07
CA CYS A 48 -14.14 19.97 13.28
C CYS A 48 -13.06 19.25 14.12
N ASN A 49 -13.14 19.32 15.45
CA ASN A 49 -12.27 18.72 16.47
C ASN A 49 -10.76 19.07 16.43
N LYS A 50 -10.27 19.74 15.38
CA LYS A 50 -8.86 20.15 15.22
C LYS A 50 -8.34 20.99 16.40
N TRP A 51 -9.17 21.87 16.97
CA TRP A 51 -8.75 22.71 18.11
C TRP A 51 -8.56 21.87 19.37
N GLN A 52 -9.48 20.96 19.68
CA GLN A 52 -9.38 20.04 20.81
C GLN A 52 -8.17 19.09 20.70
N LEU A 53 -7.87 18.61 19.49
CA LEU A 53 -6.75 17.69 19.23
C LEU A 53 -5.38 18.37 19.27
N ILE A 54 -5.27 19.61 18.77
CA ILE A 54 -3.99 20.31 18.59
C ILE A 54 -3.73 21.34 19.71
N GLY A 55 -4.76 21.83 20.41
CA GLY A 55 -4.65 22.93 21.36
C GLY A 55 -4.35 24.30 20.72
N ILE A 56 -4.44 24.40 19.39
CA ILE A 56 -4.28 25.63 18.61
C ILE A 56 -5.61 25.87 17.87
N PRO A 57 -6.15 27.11 17.83
CA PRO A 57 -7.37 27.40 17.09
C PRO A 57 -7.30 26.91 15.64
N CYS A 58 -8.32 26.17 15.20
CA CYS A 58 -8.51 25.81 13.80
C CYS A 58 -8.97 27.01 12.95
N VAL A 59 -9.05 26.90 11.63
CA VAL A 59 -9.49 28.00 10.74
C VAL A 59 -10.86 28.59 11.14
N HIS A 60 -11.81 27.75 11.56
CA HIS A 60 -13.12 28.19 12.06
C HIS A 60 -13.01 28.93 13.41
N GLY A 61 -12.20 28.38 14.33
CA GLY A 61 -11.95 28.99 15.64
C GLY A 61 -11.21 30.32 15.53
N MET A 62 -10.25 30.41 14.60
CA MET A 62 -9.52 31.62 14.26
C MET A 62 -10.46 32.71 13.74
N ALA A 63 -11.35 32.38 12.80
CA ALA A 63 -12.34 33.33 12.30
C ALA A 63 -13.26 33.85 13.43
N ALA A 64 -13.77 32.95 14.28
CA ALA A 64 -14.59 33.33 15.42
C ALA A 64 -13.84 34.25 16.40
N ILE A 65 -12.59 33.93 16.77
CA ILE A 65 -11.74 34.78 17.62
C ILE A 65 -11.51 36.15 16.98
N LEU A 66 -11.18 36.20 15.69
CA LEU A 66 -10.96 37.47 14.98
C LEU A 66 -12.24 38.33 14.94
N SER A 67 -13.42 37.72 14.85
CA SER A 67 -14.71 38.45 14.95
C SER A 67 -14.98 39.04 16.34
N THR A 68 -14.37 38.50 17.40
CA THR A 68 -14.38 39.11 18.75
C THR A 68 -13.32 40.21 18.92
N ASN A 69 -12.50 40.48 17.91
CA ASN A 69 -11.34 41.38 17.96
C ASN A 69 -10.32 41.04 19.08
N HIS A 70 -10.30 39.79 19.57
CA HIS A 70 -9.34 39.33 20.57
C HIS A 70 -8.05 38.80 19.92
N ASN A 71 -6.93 38.84 20.66
CA ASN A 71 -5.66 38.29 20.19
C ASN A 71 -5.69 36.74 20.17
N PRO A 72 -5.52 36.07 19.01
CA PRO A 72 -5.57 34.61 18.91
C PRO A 72 -4.48 33.88 19.72
N MET A 73 -3.38 34.55 20.07
CA MET A 73 -2.32 33.96 20.90
C MET A 73 -2.81 33.58 22.31
N ASN A 74 -3.83 34.26 22.84
CA ASN A 74 -4.40 34.00 24.17
C ASN A 74 -5.19 32.67 24.23
N PHE A 75 -5.64 32.19 23.07
CA PHE A 75 -6.46 31.00 22.90
C PHE A 75 -5.66 29.73 22.59
N ILE A 76 -4.36 29.88 22.35
CA ILE A 76 -3.42 28.77 22.22
C ILE A 76 -3.22 28.09 23.60
N HIS A 77 -3.08 26.76 23.58
CA HIS A 77 -2.85 25.95 24.76
C HIS A 77 -1.44 26.20 25.36
N PHE A 78 -1.36 26.28 26.69
CA PHE A 78 -0.17 26.77 27.40
C PHE A 78 1.14 26.04 27.03
N ARG A 79 1.08 24.74 26.71
CA ARG A 79 2.22 23.90 26.27
C ARG A 79 3.05 24.49 25.11
N TYR A 80 2.49 25.36 24.28
CA TYR A 80 3.20 25.98 23.15
C TYR A 80 3.98 27.26 23.50
N LYS A 81 3.89 27.74 24.75
CA LYS A 81 4.58 28.96 25.19
C LYS A 81 6.10 28.76 25.34
N LYS A 82 6.83 29.89 25.35
CA LYS A 82 8.26 29.92 25.67
C LYS A 82 8.51 29.46 27.12
N GLU A 83 7.67 29.89 28.07
CA GLU A 83 7.78 29.47 29.49
C GLU A 83 7.78 27.94 29.64
N THR A 84 6.81 27.25 29.03
CA THR A 84 6.67 25.78 29.15
C THR A 84 7.78 25.03 28.46
N PHE A 85 8.30 25.55 27.34
CA PHE A 85 9.47 24.97 26.69
C PHE A 85 10.72 25.08 27.59
N ILE A 86 10.95 26.24 28.20
CA ILE A 86 12.06 26.43 29.15
C ILE A 86 11.91 25.48 30.34
N HIS A 87 10.74 25.40 30.98
CA HIS A 87 10.53 24.49 32.10
C HIS A 87 10.70 23.00 31.73
N ALA A 88 10.24 22.57 30.55
CA ALA A 88 10.38 21.18 30.09
C ALA A 88 11.85 20.78 29.88
N TYR A 89 12.72 21.73 29.52
CA TYR A 89 14.17 21.52 29.31
C TYR A 89 15.05 22.16 30.40
N ALA A 90 14.47 22.55 31.55
CA ALA A 90 15.21 23.14 32.67
C ALA A 90 15.98 22.08 33.49
N LEU A 91 15.62 20.81 33.36
CA LEU A 91 16.29 19.70 34.04
C LEU A 91 17.59 19.33 33.32
N ILE A 92 18.68 19.26 34.09
CA ILE A 92 19.99 18.81 33.58
C ILE A 92 19.91 17.32 33.24
N ILE A 93 20.12 16.99 31.97
CA ILE A 93 20.35 15.62 31.53
C ILE A 93 21.81 15.27 31.86
N TYR A 94 22.02 14.58 32.97
CA TYR A 94 23.34 14.11 33.37
C TYR A 94 23.91 13.12 32.35
N GLY A 95 25.23 13.18 32.14
CA GLY A 95 25.93 12.28 31.21
C GLY A 95 25.83 10.83 31.66
N ILE A 96 25.17 9.99 30.85
CA ILE A 96 25.03 8.56 31.13
C ILE A 96 26.33 7.85 30.73
N ASN A 97 26.83 7.01 31.63
CA ASN A 97 28.01 6.16 31.40
C ASN A 97 27.83 5.16 30.23
N ARG A 98 28.89 4.43 29.85
CA ARG A 98 28.78 3.37 28.82
C ARG A 98 27.87 2.21 29.31
N PRO A 99 27.15 1.50 28.43
CA PRO A 99 26.17 0.46 28.82
C PRO A 99 26.67 -0.63 29.78
N LYS A 100 27.96 -1.00 29.73
CA LYS A 100 28.57 -1.97 30.66
C LYS A 100 28.65 -1.48 32.13
N MET A 101 28.45 -0.19 32.37
CA MET A 101 28.52 0.47 33.67
C MET A 101 27.15 0.99 34.13
N TRP A 102 26.06 0.62 33.46
CA TRP A 102 24.70 0.92 33.93
C TRP A 102 24.34 0.01 35.11
N PRO A 103 23.61 0.50 36.12
CA PRO A 103 23.05 -0.37 37.15
C PRO A 103 22.13 -1.39 36.48
N LYS A 104 22.22 -2.65 36.88
CA LYS A 104 21.27 -3.68 36.43
C LYS A 104 19.93 -3.39 37.10
N SER A 105 18.84 -3.35 36.33
CA SER A 105 17.50 -3.37 36.94
C SER A 105 17.25 -4.75 37.55
N ASN A 106 16.48 -4.77 38.64
CA ASN A 106 15.94 -5.99 39.24
C ASN A 106 14.59 -6.39 38.60
N GLU A 107 14.06 -5.55 37.70
CA GLU A 107 12.83 -5.82 36.96
C GLU A 107 13.04 -6.92 35.92
N ALA A 108 11.96 -7.62 35.57
CA ALA A 108 11.99 -8.59 34.49
C ALA A 108 12.38 -7.92 33.16
N PRO A 109 13.20 -8.57 32.29
CA PRO A 109 13.49 -8.05 30.96
C PRO A 109 12.19 -7.79 30.19
N MET A 110 12.07 -6.58 29.63
CA MET A 110 10.89 -6.19 28.85
C MET A 110 10.74 -7.12 27.64
N GLU A 111 9.66 -7.92 27.64
CA GLU A 111 9.45 -8.94 26.60
C GLU A 111 9.31 -8.30 25.22
N CYS A 112 9.93 -8.93 24.22
CA CYS A 112 9.80 -8.48 22.83
C CYS A 112 8.36 -8.75 22.36
N PRO A 113 7.63 -7.74 21.84
CA PRO A 113 6.28 -7.96 21.34
C PRO A 113 6.23 -9.03 20.24
N ASP A 114 5.23 -9.92 20.30
CA ASP A 114 4.98 -10.98 19.31
C ASP A 114 5.27 -10.53 17.87
N PHE A 115 6.25 -11.16 17.21
CA PHE A 115 6.54 -10.86 15.81
C PHE A 115 5.42 -11.37 14.89
N ARG A 116 4.47 -10.48 14.58
CA ARG A 116 3.35 -10.77 13.68
C ARG A 116 3.71 -10.35 12.25
N LYS A 117 4.03 -11.35 11.41
CA LYS A 117 4.26 -11.16 9.97
C LYS A 117 3.01 -10.55 9.32
N GLN A 118 3.08 -9.27 8.96
CA GLN A 118 1.97 -8.56 8.32
C GLN A 118 1.50 -9.28 7.04
N ARG A 119 0.19 -9.24 6.76
CA ARG A 119 -0.37 -9.78 5.50
C ARG A 119 0.27 -9.04 4.32
N GLY A 120 0.98 -9.80 3.48
CA GLY A 120 1.59 -9.26 2.26
C GLY A 120 0.56 -8.68 1.30
N LYS A 121 1.03 -7.77 0.43
CA LYS A 121 0.20 -7.09 -0.58
C LYS A 121 -0.61 -8.11 -1.41
N PRO A 122 -1.93 -7.94 -1.59
CA PRO A 122 -2.74 -8.84 -2.41
C PRO A 122 -2.18 -9.00 -3.83
N LYS A 123 -2.28 -10.23 -4.38
CA LYS A 123 -1.87 -10.50 -5.76
C LYS A 123 -2.71 -9.66 -6.72
N LYS A 124 -2.06 -8.90 -7.63
CA LYS A 124 -2.76 -8.14 -8.69
C LYS A 124 -3.52 -9.01 -9.70
N LYS A 125 -3.21 -10.31 -9.79
CA LYS A 125 -3.86 -11.27 -10.69
C LYS A 125 -4.61 -12.31 -9.85
N ARG A 126 -5.85 -12.61 -10.23
CA ARG A 126 -6.62 -13.76 -9.72
C ARG A 126 -5.83 -15.04 -10.00
N ASN A 127 -5.89 -16.03 -9.10
CA ASN A 127 -5.43 -17.38 -9.42
C ASN A 127 -6.43 -17.97 -10.43
N LEU A 128 -5.95 -18.46 -11.58
CA LEU A 128 -6.80 -19.18 -12.54
C LEU A 128 -7.21 -20.55 -11.94
N GLN A 129 -8.43 -21.00 -12.22
CA GLN A 129 -8.88 -22.35 -11.90
C GLN A 129 -8.31 -23.37 -12.90
N SER A 130 -8.39 -24.66 -12.58
CA SER A 130 -7.79 -25.76 -13.36
C SER A 130 -8.42 -25.94 -14.75
N ASP A 131 -9.69 -25.60 -14.88
CA ASP A 131 -10.52 -25.62 -16.08
C ASP A 131 -10.40 -24.34 -16.94
N GLU A 132 -9.90 -23.25 -16.36
CA GLU A 132 -9.82 -21.95 -17.03
C GLU A 132 -8.63 -21.87 -18.00
N VAL A 133 -8.93 -21.76 -19.31
CA VAL A 133 -7.91 -21.66 -20.36
C VAL A 133 -7.08 -20.38 -20.20
N ARG A 134 -5.77 -20.54 -19.97
CA ARG A 134 -4.80 -19.43 -19.83
C ARG A 134 -4.52 -18.74 -21.18
N ILE A 135 -5.41 -17.83 -21.57
CA ILE A 135 -5.26 -16.96 -22.75
C ILE A 135 -3.95 -16.17 -22.66
N ARG A 136 -2.99 -16.47 -23.55
CA ARG A 136 -1.65 -15.85 -23.56
C ARG A 136 -1.66 -14.44 -24.17
N ASN A 137 -2.50 -14.21 -25.18
CA ASN A 137 -2.61 -12.95 -25.92
C ASN A 137 -4.04 -12.41 -25.80
N THR A 138 -4.24 -11.23 -25.21
CA THR A 138 -5.55 -10.63 -24.96
C THR A 138 -6.26 -10.15 -26.23
N THR A 139 -5.52 -9.84 -27.29
CA THR A 139 -6.02 -9.11 -28.47
C THR A 139 -6.63 -9.99 -29.57
N LYS A 140 -6.55 -11.32 -29.48
CA LYS A 140 -7.06 -12.24 -30.52
C LYS A 140 -7.64 -13.52 -29.91
N LEU A 141 -8.95 -13.73 -30.08
CA LEU A 141 -9.62 -15.01 -29.83
C LEU A 141 -9.10 -16.09 -30.78
N ARG A 142 -9.06 -17.35 -30.33
CA ARG A 142 -8.79 -18.50 -31.21
C ARG A 142 -10.03 -18.84 -32.03
N ARG A 143 -9.85 -19.11 -33.33
CA ARG A 143 -10.92 -19.54 -34.25
C ARG A 143 -11.24 -21.04 -34.12
N ASN A 144 -11.62 -21.47 -32.91
CA ASN A 144 -11.91 -22.89 -32.63
C ASN A 144 -13.22 -23.39 -33.26
N TYR A 145 -14.13 -22.50 -33.65
CA TYR A 145 -15.51 -22.83 -34.06
C TYR A 145 -15.84 -22.42 -35.51
N ILE A 146 -14.82 -22.22 -36.35
CA ILE A 146 -15.02 -21.91 -37.78
C ILE A 146 -14.66 -23.14 -38.59
N VAL A 147 -15.68 -23.85 -39.06
CA VAL A 147 -15.53 -24.96 -40.00
C VAL A 147 -15.14 -24.38 -41.36
N VAL A 148 -14.03 -24.87 -41.93
CA VAL A 148 -13.55 -24.45 -43.24
C VAL A 148 -14.13 -25.37 -44.30
N THR A 149 -14.77 -24.80 -45.32
CA THR A 149 -15.43 -25.55 -46.40
C THR A 149 -14.88 -25.11 -47.75
N TYR A 150 -14.51 -26.06 -48.62
CA TYR A 150 -14.01 -25.72 -49.96
C TYR A 150 -15.11 -25.83 -51.03
N ARG A 151 -15.55 -24.67 -51.53
CA ARG A 151 -16.73 -24.52 -52.41
C ARG A 151 -16.78 -25.44 -53.65
N LYS A 152 -15.65 -25.87 -54.24
CA LYS A 152 -15.67 -26.78 -55.40
C LYS A 152 -15.79 -28.26 -55.05
N CYS A 153 -15.43 -28.69 -53.84
CA CYS A 153 -15.60 -30.08 -53.42
C CYS A 153 -16.85 -30.29 -52.55
N GLY A 154 -17.43 -29.21 -52.02
CA GLY A 154 -18.61 -29.23 -51.14
C GLY A 154 -18.35 -29.80 -49.73
N LYS A 155 -17.12 -30.27 -49.45
CA LYS A 155 -16.73 -30.90 -48.20
C LYS A 155 -16.17 -29.89 -47.19
N GLU A 156 -16.35 -30.24 -45.94
CA GLU A 156 -15.88 -29.50 -44.77
C GLU A 156 -14.50 -29.98 -44.30
N GLY A 157 -13.92 -29.29 -43.31
CA GLY A 157 -12.67 -29.65 -42.64
C GLY A 157 -11.38 -29.28 -43.37
N HIS A 158 -11.43 -28.88 -44.64
CA HIS A 158 -10.22 -28.58 -45.44
C HIS A 158 -10.39 -27.37 -46.36
N ASN A 159 -9.25 -26.85 -46.84
CA ASN A 159 -9.18 -25.70 -47.74
C ASN A 159 -8.75 -26.12 -49.15
N ILE A 160 -8.70 -25.16 -50.09
CA ILE A 160 -8.30 -25.43 -51.49
C ILE A 160 -6.93 -26.12 -51.61
N ALA A 161 -5.96 -25.82 -50.74
CA ALA A 161 -4.61 -26.41 -50.77
C ALA A 161 -4.54 -27.84 -50.21
N THR A 162 -5.57 -28.28 -49.48
CA THR A 162 -5.65 -29.57 -48.77
C THR A 162 -6.83 -30.40 -49.26
N CYS A 163 -7.10 -30.35 -50.56
CA CYS A 163 -8.22 -31.04 -51.22
C CYS A 163 -7.68 -32.15 -52.12
N ASP A 164 -7.96 -33.41 -51.79
CA ASP A 164 -7.42 -34.61 -52.45
C ASP A 164 -7.77 -34.69 -53.95
N LYS A 165 -8.86 -34.03 -54.39
CA LYS A 165 -9.29 -33.95 -55.79
C LYS A 165 -8.38 -33.05 -56.66
N ARG A 166 -7.12 -32.85 -56.29
CA ARG A 166 -6.13 -31.97 -56.95
C ARG A 166 -4.90 -32.73 -57.45
N GLY A 167 -5.06 -34.00 -57.83
CA GLY A 167 -4.01 -34.80 -58.47
C GLY A 167 -4.59 -36.05 -59.12
N GLY A 168 -4.87 -35.99 -60.42
CA GLY A 168 -5.16 -37.16 -61.25
C GLY A 168 -4.05 -37.33 -62.26
N GLY A 169 -3.12 -38.25 -61.99
CA GLY A 169 -1.95 -38.56 -62.79
C GLY A 169 -1.24 -39.78 -62.20
N THR A 170 -0.73 -40.66 -63.06
CA THR A 170 -0.17 -41.97 -62.71
C THR A 170 1.36 -41.85 -62.41
N ASP A 171 2.13 -42.83 -61.94
CA ASP A 171 2.01 -44.29 -62.08
C ASP A 171 2.70 -45.11 -60.94
N SER A 172 2.12 -46.29 -60.65
CA SER A 172 2.76 -47.60 -60.40
C SER A 172 3.95 -47.85 -59.43
N VAL A 173 3.67 -48.74 -58.44
CA VAL A 173 4.41 -50.01 -58.12
C VAL A 173 5.55 -50.08 -57.06
N ALA A 174 5.58 -51.26 -56.40
CA ALA A 174 6.66 -51.97 -55.66
C ALA A 174 6.69 -51.97 -54.11
N THR A 175 6.90 -53.19 -53.57
CA THR A 175 6.98 -53.62 -52.16
C THR A 175 8.42 -54.03 -51.82
N THR A 176 8.87 -53.95 -50.55
CA THR A 176 9.49 -55.05 -49.71
C THR A 176 10.38 -54.54 -48.55
N GLU A 177 9.98 -54.88 -47.32
CA GLU A 177 10.69 -55.57 -46.20
C GLU A 177 12.22 -55.42 -45.90
N GLY A 178 12.57 -55.59 -44.60
CA GLY A 178 13.93 -55.68 -44.01
C GLY A 178 14.23 -54.56 -42.99
N GLU A 179 14.04 -54.70 -41.66
CA GLU A 179 14.88 -55.37 -40.63
C GLU A 179 16.21 -54.63 -40.28
N SER A 180 16.73 -54.58 -39.04
CA SER A 180 16.50 -55.40 -37.81
C SER A 180 16.81 -54.64 -36.48
N GLN A 181 16.27 -55.16 -35.35
CA GLN A 181 16.84 -55.36 -33.97
C GLN A 181 17.91 -54.40 -33.37
N ALA A 182 18.07 -54.14 -32.05
CA ALA A 182 17.34 -54.35 -30.76
C ALA A 182 18.00 -53.38 -29.70
N ASP A 183 17.95 -53.43 -28.35
CA ASP A 183 17.37 -54.30 -27.29
C ASP A 183 17.24 -53.48 -25.95
N GLY A 184 17.08 -54.13 -24.77
CA GLY A 184 17.03 -53.55 -23.41
C GLY A 184 18.41 -53.24 -22.75
N GLY A 185 18.53 -52.98 -21.44
CA GLY A 185 17.55 -53.04 -20.33
C GLY A 185 18.02 -52.28 -19.05
N SER A 186 17.39 -52.53 -17.89
CA SER A 186 17.41 -51.63 -16.70
C SER A 186 18.29 -52.06 -15.50
N GLN A 187 18.73 -51.08 -14.68
CA GLN A 187 19.11 -51.11 -13.23
C GLN A 187 19.74 -49.73 -12.87
N ALA A 188 19.95 -49.24 -11.63
CA ALA A 188 19.35 -49.44 -10.29
C ALA A 188 19.78 -48.25 -9.37
N GLU A 189 19.22 -48.11 -8.16
CA GLU A 189 19.48 -46.97 -7.24
C GLU A 189 20.59 -47.24 -6.21
N HIS A 190 21.35 -46.21 -5.78
CA HIS A 190 21.56 -45.92 -4.34
C HIS A 190 22.17 -44.53 -4.03
N GLU A 191 21.75 -44.00 -2.87
CA GLU A 191 22.29 -42.97 -1.95
C GLU A 191 23.38 -41.95 -2.38
N ASP A 192 23.14 -40.68 -2.00
CA ASP A 192 24.13 -39.59 -1.99
C ASP A 192 24.13 -38.84 -0.64
N GLY A 193 25.26 -38.25 -0.25
CA GLY A 193 25.62 -37.97 1.15
C GLY A 193 25.19 -36.61 1.75
N GLN A 194 25.11 -36.54 3.09
CA GLN A 194 24.69 -35.35 3.84
C GLN A 194 25.84 -34.37 4.16
N PRO A 195 25.77 -33.08 3.78
CA PRO A 195 26.78 -32.08 4.12
C PRO A 195 26.49 -31.34 5.44
N ARG A 196 27.45 -31.34 6.37
CA ARG A 196 27.52 -30.37 7.49
C ARG A 196 28.38 -29.16 7.06
N GLY A 197 27.97 -27.92 7.37
CA GLY A 197 28.70 -26.75 6.84
C GLY A 197 28.37 -25.36 7.41
N GLY A 198 28.38 -25.19 8.72
CA GLY A 198 28.21 -23.85 9.34
C GLY A 198 29.42 -22.94 9.11
N LYS A 199 29.24 -21.78 8.47
CA LYS A 199 30.31 -20.79 8.23
C LYS A 199 30.37 -19.73 9.33
N ARG A 200 31.54 -19.58 9.97
CA ARG A 200 31.82 -18.54 10.97
C ARG A 200 31.93 -17.16 10.30
N ILE A 201 31.32 -16.13 10.90
CA ILE A 201 31.51 -14.73 10.49
C ILE A 201 32.78 -14.18 11.14
N ARG A 202 33.61 -13.47 10.36
CA ARG A 202 34.93 -12.97 10.76
C ARG A 202 34.84 -11.50 11.14
N THR A 203 34.98 -11.20 12.43
CA THR A 203 35.16 -9.81 12.91
C THR A 203 36.51 -9.27 12.42
N GLN A 204 36.50 -8.09 11.79
CA GLN A 204 37.71 -7.29 11.58
C GLN A 204 37.93 -6.34 12.78
N LYS A 205 39.09 -5.68 12.81
CA LYS A 205 39.68 -5.00 13.96
C LYS A 205 40.05 -3.57 13.59
#